data_AF-A0A7S3E172-F1
#
_entry.id   AF-A0A7S3E172-F1
#
_cell.length_a   1.000
_cell.length_b   1.000
_cell.length_c   1.000
_cell.angle_alpha   90.00
_cell.angle_beta   90.00
_cell.angle_gamma   90.00
#
_symmetry.space_group_name_H-M   'P 1'
#
loop_
_entity.id
_entity.type
_entity.pdbx_description
1 polymer ?
#
loop_
_entity_poly.entity_id
_entity_poly.type
_entity_poly.pdbx_seq_one_letter_code
_entity_poly.pdbx_strand_id
1 'polypeptide(L)'
;CFHKYLYNQLMSMGAEAQNDLIQQNPAYLEEYLREQAGLPVGPAPIHTTVKKLPALMPKVVNSLEVLGRLYVHRHMFSHAAYLQLLLGERLNVSEDDPSFVSLEKRQQHLLDALRLAKSRSQHQGLQSPDTEGFSNSLLDVLQCKVEIIAFQIRLVDAITSKASKCASDLFQLAGDYNIPTQHIERLTELVNKGVHENISMLIQTEFGNQITPESQESFTVLLTSYAGYAAKTLNLLATFFSLEDLYNDFARPECMWPLCLEMLHLAQFSDVQMIIDHWDMCLFSAISESVDGQSLSAACTAVRDLGKVFYPNDVSFPMQHLVQRLEEIAAGVWPADQQDVGALTPSEAHDLIPKTLLEVCGASERLRYVYDTLIERHTTTDVLRLQYLRSLAVVLEHAKLEIKSGGRSTAGLLVELCDKYSLRAQSLNGVDVQDLVASFEQVKSFHQF
;
A
#
# COMPACT_ATOMS: atom_id res chain seq x y z
N CYS A 1 -30.02 42.10 -8.09
CA CYS A 1 -31.20 41.21 -8.07
C CYS A 1 -31.45 40.53 -9.41
N PHE A 2 -31.54 41.27 -10.53
CA PHE A 2 -31.76 40.68 -11.87
C PHE A 2 -30.72 39.60 -12.25
N HIS A 3 -29.42 39.90 -12.12
CA HIS A 3 -28.36 38.93 -12.40
C HIS A 3 -28.45 37.64 -11.56
N LYS A 4 -28.81 37.74 -10.28
CA LYS A 4 -28.97 36.57 -9.40
C LYS A 4 -30.13 35.67 -9.86
N TYR A 5 -31.22 36.25 -10.35
CA TYR A 5 -32.36 35.48 -10.90
C TYR A 5 -32.00 34.81 -12.22
N LEU A 6 -31.31 35.54 -13.12
CA LEU A 6 -30.82 35.01 -14.39
C LEU A 6 -29.85 33.84 -14.19
N TYR A 7 -28.88 33.99 -13.29
CA TYR A 7 -27.92 32.91 -12.99
C TYR A 7 -28.59 31.70 -12.36
N ASN A 8 -29.59 31.88 -11.49
CA ASN A 8 -30.39 30.76 -10.97
C ASN A 8 -31.11 29.98 -12.08
N GLN A 9 -31.73 30.68 -13.03
CA GLN A 9 -32.39 30.03 -14.15
C GLN A 9 -31.37 29.30 -15.04
N LEU A 10 -30.26 29.93 -15.39
CA LEU A 10 -29.23 29.31 -16.23
C LEU A 10 -28.57 28.10 -15.57
N MET A 11 -28.33 28.14 -14.26
CA MET A 11 -27.84 26.98 -13.49
C MET A 11 -28.83 25.80 -13.52
N SER A 12 -30.13 26.08 -13.65
CA SER A 12 -31.17 25.04 -13.78
C SER A 12 -31.35 24.51 -15.21
N MET A 13 -30.84 25.21 -16.23
CA MET A 13 -30.98 24.81 -17.64
C MET A 13 -29.92 23.79 -18.12
N GLY A 14 -29.01 23.35 -17.25
CA GLY A 14 -28.05 22.28 -17.53
C GLY A 14 -26.63 22.74 -17.90
N ALA A 15 -25.78 21.79 -18.31
CA ALA A 15 -24.32 22.00 -18.46
C ALA A 15 -23.93 22.93 -19.63
N GLU A 16 -24.71 22.97 -20.70
CA GLU A 16 -24.43 23.82 -21.87
C GLU A 16 -24.58 25.31 -21.53
N ALA A 17 -25.68 25.68 -20.87
CA ALA A 17 -25.90 27.04 -20.37
C ALA A 17 -24.85 27.47 -19.34
N GLN A 18 -24.35 26.53 -18.52
CA GLN A 18 -23.24 26.78 -17.60
C GLN A 18 -21.92 27.07 -18.33
N ASN A 19 -21.64 26.34 -19.42
CA ASN A 19 -20.44 26.57 -20.23
C ASN A 19 -20.50 27.91 -20.98
N ASP A 20 -21.67 28.27 -21.51
CA ASP A 20 -21.87 29.58 -22.14
C ASP A 20 -21.69 30.74 -21.15
N LEU A 21 -22.17 30.56 -19.91
CA LEU A 21 -21.94 31.51 -18.82
C LEU A 21 -20.44 31.68 -18.49
N ILE A 22 -19.68 30.59 -18.50
CA ILE A 22 -18.24 30.62 -18.25
C ILE A 22 -17.53 31.36 -19.39
N GLN A 23 -17.89 31.11 -20.65
CA GLN A 23 -17.31 31.78 -21.82
C GLN A 23 -17.58 33.29 -21.81
N GLN A 24 -18.78 33.71 -21.43
CA GLN A 24 -19.14 35.12 -21.33
C GLN A 24 -18.43 35.85 -20.18
N ASN A 25 -17.91 35.11 -19.19
CA ASN A 25 -17.17 35.60 -18.03
C ASN A 25 -17.73 36.91 -17.39
N PRO A 26 -18.99 36.93 -16.92
CA PRO A 26 -19.56 38.13 -16.31
C PRO A 26 -18.90 38.49 -14.97
N ALA A 27 -18.79 39.79 -14.67
CA ALA A 27 -18.11 40.31 -13.48
C ALA A 27 -18.72 39.83 -12.15
N TYR A 28 -20.05 39.74 -12.06
CA TYR A 28 -20.78 39.38 -10.83
C TYR A 28 -20.98 37.87 -10.62
N LEU A 29 -20.52 37.04 -11.56
CA LEU A 29 -20.74 35.59 -11.52
C LEU A 29 -19.97 34.93 -10.37
N GLU A 30 -18.74 35.36 -10.11
CA GLU A 30 -17.90 34.83 -9.04
C GLU A 30 -18.49 35.11 -7.65
N GLU A 31 -18.94 36.34 -7.41
CA GLU A 31 -19.59 36.73 -6.17
C GLU A 31 -20.86 35.91 -5.93
N TYR A 32 -21.69 35.76 -6.96
CA TYR A 32 -22.89 34.93 -6.89
C TYR A 32 -22.57 33.45 -6.59
N LEU A 33 -21.60 32.86 -7.28
CA LEU A 33 -21.24 31.45 -7.07
C LEU A 33 -20.61 31.22 -5.68
N ARG A 34 -19.84 32.17 -5.15
CA ARG A 34 -19.30 32.10 -3.78
C ARG A 34 -20.41 32.20 -2.74
N GLU A 35 -21.37 33.11 -2.91
CA GLU A 35 -22.55 33.20 -2.04
C GLU A 35 -23.35 31.89 -2.05
N GLN A 36 -23.63 31.32 -3.23
CA GLN A 36 -24.35 30.05 -3.34
C GLN A 36 -23.55 28.87 -2.77
N ALA A 37 -22.22 28.97 -2.76
CA ALA A 37 -21.33 27.97 -2.20
C ALA A 37 -21.14 28.06 -0.68
N GLY A 38 -21.64 29.13 -0.03
CA GLY A 38 -21.36 29.42 1.38
C GLY A 38 -19.91 29.85 1.64
N LEU A 39 -19.20 30.30 0.61
CA LEU A 39 -17.83 30.81 0.70
C LEU A 39 -17.85 32.33 0.98
N PRO A 40 -16.85 32.87 1.69
CA PRO A 40 -16.79 34.31 1.94
C PRO A 40 -16.65 35.11 0.64
N VAL A 41 -17.45 36.17 0.54
CA VAL A 41 -17.43 37.12 -0.58
C VAL A 41 -16.26 38.10 -0.36
N GLY A 42 -15.30 38.14 -1.28
CA GLY A 42 -14.18 39.08 -1.22
C GLY A 42 -12.96 38.65 -2.06
N PRO A 43 -11.96 39.53 -2.26
CA PRO A 43 -10.74 39.21 -3.02
C PRO A 43 -9.79 38.25 -2.27
N ALA A 44 -10.13 37.90 -1.03
CA ALA A 44 -9.31 37.01 -0.22
C ALA A 44 -9.21 35.61 -0.86
N PRO A 45 -8.03 34.98 -0.81
CA PRO A 45 -7.88 33.62 -1.28
C PRO A 45 -8.71 32.65 -0.45
N ILE A 46 -9.41 31.75 -1.12
CA ILE A 46 -10.35 30.79 -0.50
C ILE A 46 -9.64 29.90 0.53
N HIS A 47 -8.32 29.68 0.35
CA HIS A 47 -7.48 28.85 1.21
C HIS A 47 -7.27 29.40 2.64
N THR A 48 -7.43 30.70 2.87
CA THR A 48 -7.29 31.26 4.22
C THR A 48 -8.54 31.07 5.09
N THR A 49 -9.67 30.72 4.49
CA THR A 49 -10.99 30.87 5.13
C THR A 49 -11.73 29.58 5.41
N VAL A 50 -11.54 28.49 4.66
CA VAL A 50 -12.41 27.31 4.74
C VAL A 50 -11.62 26.03 4.97
N LYS A 51 -11.37 25.65 6.22
CA LYS A 51 -10.54 24.46 6.53
C LYS A 51 -11.20 23.12 6.18
N LYS A 52 -12.53 22.97 6.28
CA LYS A 52 -13.32 21.79 5.89
C LYS A 52 -14.76 22.21 5.58
N LEU A 53 -15.39 21.60 4.57
CA LEU A 53 -16.81 21.81 4.27
C LEU A 53 -17.67 20.73 4.94
N PRO A 54 -18.82 21.09 5.55
CA PRO A 54 -19.81 20.12 6.02
C PRO A 54 -20.46 19.38 4.83
N ALA A 55 -21.36 18.43 5.10
CA ALA A 55 -22.16 17.79 4.05
C ALA A 55 -22.90 18.86 3.22
N LEU A 56 -22.71 18.84 1.90
CA LEU A 56 -23.20 19.89 1.00
C LEU A 56 -24.46 19.44 0.27
N MET A 57 -25.38 20.38 0.11
CA MET A 57 -26.54 20.20 -0.77
C MET A 57 -26.08 20.10 -2.23
N PRO A 58 -26.73 19.30 -3.10
CA PRO A 58 -26.35 19.16 -4.51
C PRO A 58 -26.26 20.48 -5.29
N LYS A 59 -27.11 21.46 -4.94
CA LYS A 59 -27.08 22.81 -5.53
C LYS A 59 -25.77 23.56 -5.23
N VAL A 60 -25.26 23.37 -4.02
CA VAL A 60 -23.97 23.93 -3.57
C VAL A 60 -22.82 23.25 -4.30
N VAL A 61 -22.92 21.93 -4.50
CA VAL A 61 -21.95 21.17 -5.27
C VAL A 61 -21.84 21.67 -6.71
N ASN A 62 -22.98 21.80 -7.40
CA ASN A 62 -23.02 22.31 -8.78
C ASN A 62 -22.44 23.73 -8.88
N SER A 63 -22.71 24.58 -7.88
CA SER A 63 -22.17 25.95 -7.84
C SER A 63 -20.64 25.95 -7.66
N LEU A 64 -20.10 25.07 -6.82
CA LEU A 64 -18.66 24.91 -6.62
C LEU A 64 -17.95 24.34 -7.86
N GLU A 65 -18.57 23.40 -8.58
CA GLU A 65 -18.01 22.85 -9.82
C GLU A 65 -17.94 23.91 -10.92
N VAL A 66 -19.02 24.68 -11.11
CA VAL A 66 -19.05 25.80 -12.08
C VAL A 66 -18.02 26.87 -11.69
N LEU A 67 -17.87 27.17 -10.40
CA LEU A 67 -16.84 28.09 -9.90
C LEU A 67 -15.43 27.56 -10.20
N GLY A 68 -15.19 26.26 -10.01
CA GLY A 68 -13.94 25.61 -10.37
C GLY A 68 -13.60 25.77 -11.85
N ARG A 69 -14.55 25.50 -12.76
CA ARG A 69 -14.37 25.70 -14.21
C ARG A 69 -14.13 27.16 -14.58
N LEU A 70 -14.80 28.09 -13.91
CA LEU A 70 -14.58 29.54 -14.09
C LEU A 70 -13.15 29.95 -13.68
N TYR A 71 -12.62 29.40 -12.59
CA TYR A 71 -11.23 29.66 -12.19
C TYR A 71 -10.20 29.06 -13.13
N VAL A 72 -10.48 27.88 -13.70
CA VAL A 72 -9.64 27.32 -14.77
C VAL A 72 -9.64 28.24 -15.99
N HIS A 73 -10.82 28.73 -16.41
CA HIS A 73 -10.94 29.65 -17.55
C HIS A 73 -10.19 30.98 -17.30
N ARG A 74 -10.15 31.46 -16.05
CA ARG A 74 -9.42 32.68 -15.66
C ARG A 74 -7.94 32.45 -15.34
N HIS A 75 -7.39 31.26 -15.60
CA HIS A 75 -6.01 30.87 -15.26
C HIS A 75 -5.67 30.98 -13.76
N MET A 76 -6.67 30.98 -12.88
CA MET A 76 -6.49 30.98 -11.42
C MET A 76 -6.41 29.55 -10.89
N PHE A 77 -5.35 28.83 -11.29
CA PHE A 77 -5.21 27.40 -11.02
C PHE A 77 -5.11 27.03 -9.53
N SER A 78 -4.56 27.91 -8.68
CA SER A 78 -4.49 27.68 -7.23
C SER A 78 -5.86 27.63 -6.56
N HIS A 79 -6.76 28.53 -6.96
CA HIS A 79 -8.12 28.57 -6.47
C HIS A 79 -8.93 27.40 -6.99
N ALA A 80 -8.75 27.03 -8.26
CA ALA A 80 -9.37 25.85 -8.85
C ALA A 80 -8.93 24.56 -8.15
N ALA A 81 -7.63 24.39 -7.89
CA ALA A 81 -7.10 23.22 -7.17
C ALA A 81 -7.65 23.12 -5.75
N TYR A 82 -7.73 24.24 -5.03
CA TYR A 82 -8.30 24.26 -3.68
C TYR A 82 -9.80 23.93 -3.67
N LEU A 83 -10.56 24.42 -4.66
CA LEU A 83 -11.96 24.04 -4.79
C LEU A 83 -12.11 22.53 -5.05
N GLN A 84 -11.28 21.94 -5.91
CA GLN A 84 -11.30 20.50 -6.18
C GLN A 84 -10.95 19.67 -4.93
N LEU A 85 -9.97 20.12 -4.12
CA LEU A 85 -9.68 19.53 -2.81
C LEU A 85 -10.92 19.56 -1.89
N LEU A 86 -11.58 20.72 -1.83
CA LEU A 86 -12.82 20.91 -1.10
C LEU A 86 -13.99 20.07 -1.65
N LEU A 87 -14.00 19.73 -2.94
CA LEU A 87 -14.96 18.77 -3.52
C LEU A 87 -14.68 17.34 -3.02
N GLY A 88 -13.41 16.97 -2.90
CA GLY A 88 -12.98 15.64 -2.46
C GLY A 88 -13.13 15.38 -0.96
N GLU A 89 -12.93 16.39 -0.11
CA GLU A 89 -12.94 16.26 1.36
C GLU A 89 -14.34 16.34 2.01
N ARG A 90 -15.40 16.35 1.21
CA ARG A 90 -16.77 16.45 1.72
C ARG A 90 -17.15 15.23 2.54
N LEU A 91 -17.81 15.49 3.67
CA LEU A 91 -18.44 14.44 4.48
C LEU A 91 -19.70 13.93 3.77
N ASN A 92 -19.77 12.62 3.57
CA ASN A 92 -20.98 11.95 3.10
C ASN A 92 -21.86 11.62 4.32
N VAL A 93 -23.18 11.73 4.16
CA VAL A 93 -24.16 11.39 5.21
C VAL A 93 -24.79 10.03 4.93
N SER A 94 -25.19 9.75 3.68
CA SER A 94 -25.77 8.47 3.25
C SER A 94 -25.46 8.17 1.77
N GLU A 95 -25.48 6.89 1.37
CA GLU A 95 -25.33 6.44 -0.04
C GLU A 95 -26.51 6.88 -0.92
N ASP A 96 -27.71 7.02 -0.34
CA ASP A 96 -28.93 7.42 -1.06
C ASP A 96 -28.98 8.93 -1.38
N ASP A 97 -28.06 9.72 -0.83
CA ASP A 97 -28.03 11.14 -1.05
C ASP A 97 -27.35 11.48 -2.39
N PRO A 98 -27.93 12.36 -3.23
CA PRO A 98 -27.31 12.82 -4.48
C PRO A 98 -25.99 13.60 -4.28
N SER A 99 -25.61 13.87 -3.03
CA SER A 99 -24.32 14.45 -2.64
C SER A 99 -23.25 13.40 -2.32
N PHE A 100 -23.56 12.10 -2.39
CA PHE A 100 -22.61 11.02 -2.14
C PHE A 100 -21.48 11.04 -3.18
N VAL A 101 -20.25 11.18 -2.68
CA VAL A 101 -19.04 11.09 -3.48
C VAL A 101 -18.38 9.73 -3.20
N SER A 102 -18.35 8.85 -4.20
CA SER A 102 -17.61 7.58 -4.12
C SER A 102 -16.11 7.85 -3.97
N LEU A 103 -15.36 6.89 -3.41
CA LEU A 103 -13.91 7.00 -3.29
C LEU A 103 -13.21 7.29 -4.63
N GLU A 104 -13.69 6.69 -5.72
CA GLU A 104 -13.15 6.89 -7.06
C GLU A 104 -13.36 8.33 -7.52
N LYS A 105 -14.54 8.91 -7.27
CA LYS A 105 -14.81 10.32 -7.57
C LYS A 105 -13.94 11.24 -6.71
N ARG A 106 -13.71 10.89 -5.43
CA ARG A 106 -12.76 11.63 -4.57
C ARG A 106 -11.34 11.56 -5.12
N GLN A 107 -10.90 10.40 -5.58
CA GLN A 107 -9.61 10.21 -6.23
C GLN A 107 -9.49 11.11 -7.47
N GLN A 108 -10.52 11.13 -8.33
CA GLN A 108 -10.58 11.99 -9.52
C GLN A 108 -10.45 13.47 -9.14
N HIS A 109 -11.20 13.94 -8.15
CA HIS A 109 -11.10 15.33 -7.67
C HIS A 109 -9.69 15.67 -7.15
N LEU A 110 -9.04 14.77 -6.41
CA LEU A 110 -7.67 14.98 -5.94
C LEU A 110 -6.63 14.97 -7.08
N LEU A 111 -6.78 14.08 -8.05
CA LEU A 111 -5.91 14.01 -9.23
C LEU A 111 -6.05 15.29 -10.10
N ASP A 112 -7.27 15.77 -10.28
CA ASP A 112 -7.54 17.04 -10.96
C ASP A 112 -6.96 18.22 -10.19
N ALA A 113 -7.10 18.24 -8.85
CA ALA A 113 -6.47 19.24 -8.00
C ALA A 113 -4.94 19.24 -8.15
N LEU A 114 -4.31 18.06 -8.15
CA LEU A 114 -2.86 17.90 -8.34
C LEU A 114 -2.43 18.39 -9.72
N ARG A 115 -3.19 18.05 -10.77
CA ARG A 115 -2.91 18.51 -12.14
C ARG A 115 -2.97 20.03 -12.25
N LEU A 116 -3.98 20.65 -11.64
CA LEU A 116 -4.15 22.12 -11.62
C LEU A 116 -3.05 22.80 -10.79
N ALA A 117 -2.65 22.20 -9.67
CA ALA A 117 -1.53 22.70 -8.87
C ALA A 117 -0.19 22.61 -9.64
N LYS A 118 0.02 21.54 -10.43
CA LYS A 118 1.19 21.38 -11.31
C LYS A 118 1.16 22.33 -12.52
N SER A 119 0.00 22.62 -13.11
CA SER A 119 -0.06 23.57 -14.23
C SER A 119 0.29 25.00 -13.80
N ARG A 120 0.05 25.35 -12.54
CA ARG A 120 0.52 26.62 -11.96
C ARG A 120 2.04 26.73 -11.94
N SER A 121 2.77 25.69 -11.53
CA SER A 121 4.24 25.75 -11.46
C SER A 121 4.86 25.98 -12.84
N GLN A 122 4.23 25.46 -13.90
CA GLN A 122 4.67 25.67 -15.29
C GLN A 122 4.39 27.10 -15.79
N HIS A 123 3.26 27.70 -15.43
CA HIS A 123 2.90 29.06 -15.87
C HIS A 123 3.59 30.18 -15.06
N GLN A 124 4.12 29.89 -13.87
CA GLN A 124 4.64 30.89 -12.93
C GLN A 124 6.18 30.93 -12.83
N GLY A 125 6.91 30.20 -13.69
CA GLY A 125 8.38 30.08 -13.69
C GLY A 125 9.19 31.38 -13.92
N LEU A 126 8.61 32.56 -13.70
CA LEU A 126 9.21 33.88 -13.89
C LEU A 126 8.87 34.92 -12.79
N GLN A 127 8.15 34.60 -11.70
CA GLN A 127 7.80 35.61 -10.69
C GLN A 127 7.87 35.17 -9.22
N SER A 128 8.79 35.82 -8.49
CA SER A 128 8.93 36.06 -7.05
C SER A 128 8.98 34.86 -6.06
N PRO A 129 10.01 34.77 -5.20
CA PRO A 129 10.27 33.62 -4.31
C PRO A 129 9.28 33.49 -3.14
N ASP A 130 8.56 34.55 -2.75
CA ASP A 130 7.77 34.56 -1.51
C ASP A 130 6.44 33.78 -1.62
N THR A 131 5.97 33.48 -2.84
CA THR A 131 4.71 32.74 -3.08
C THR A 131 4.94 31.26 -3.40
N GLU A 132 6.21 30.85 -3.60
CA GLU A 132 6.59 29.48 -4.01
C GLU A 132 6.46 28.47 -2.87
N GLY A 133 6.75 28.88 -1.62
CA GLY A 133 6.67 28.01 -0.44
C GLY A 133 5.26 27.47 -0.17
N PHE A 134 4.23 28.29 -0.41
CA PHE A 134 2.83 27.87 -0.24
C PHE A 134 2.38 26.89 -1.33
N SER A 135 2.82 27.09 -2.58
CA SER A 135 2.47 26.17 -3.67
C SER A 135 3.13 24.81 -3.51
N ASN A 136 4.38 24.76 -3.03
CA ASN A 136 5.07 23.51 -2.79
C ASN A 136 4.44 22.76 -1.61
N SER A 137 4.12 23.46 -0.52
CA SER A 137 3.38 22.87 0.60
C SER A 137 2.00 22.32 0.19
N LEU A 138 1.23 23.03 -0.65
CA LEU A 138 -0.04 22.50 -1.16
C LEU A 138 0.16 21.28 -2.07
N LEU A 139 1.18 21.28 -2.92
CA LEU A 139 1.52 20.15 -3.78
C LEU A 139 1.87 18.91 -2.95
N ASP A 140 2.68 19.07 -1.91
CA ASP A 140 3.06 17.98 -1.01
C ASP A 140 1.85 17.41 -0.27
N VAL A 141 0.96 18.29 0.23
CA VAL A 141 -0.30 17.87 0.87
C VAL A 141 -1.22 17.14 -0.10
N LEU A 142 -1.35 17.61 -1.34
CA LEU A 142 -2.17 16.96 -2.36
C LEU A 142 -1.60 15.62 -2.77
N GLN A 143 -0.28 15.53 -2.95
CA GLN A 143 0.40 14.28 -3.30
C GLN A 143 0.20 13.23 -2.20
N CYS A 144 0.45 13.60 -0.93
CA CYS A 144 0.21 12.73 0.21
C CYS A 144 -1.25 12.25 0.27
N LYS A 145 -2.23 13.13 0.03
CA LYS A 145 -3.66 12.75 0.02
C LYS A 145 -4.03 11.81 -1.14
N VAL A 146 -3.48 12.00 -2.34
CA VAL A 146 -3.68 11.09 -3.47
C VAL A 146 -3.15 9.70 -3.13
N GLU A 147 -1.96 9.64 -2.52
CA GLU A 147 -1.35 8.40 -2.07
C GLU A 147 -2.24 7.73 -1.00
N ILE A 148 -2.71 8.47 0.01
CA ILE A 148 -3.64 7.96 1.04
C ILE A 148 -4.96 7.42 0.43
N ILE A 149 -5.58 8.12 -0.53
CA ILE A 149 -6.79 7.58 -1.20
C ILE A 149 -6.47 6.29 -1.95
N ALA A 150 -5.34 6.23 -2.67
CA ALA A 150 -4.94 5.01 -3.36
C ALA A 150 -4.72 3.84 -2.37
N PHE A 151 -4.16 4.12 -1.19
CA PHE A 151 -4.07 3.15 -0.09
C PHE A 151 -5.45 2.69 0.38
N GLN A 152 -6.36 3.63 0.62
CA GLN A 152 -7.70 3.33 1.09
C GLN A 152 -8.47 2.45 0.08
N ILE A 153 -8.32 2.69 -1.22
CA ILE A 153 -8.91 1.83 -2.27
C ILE A 153 -8.33 0.42 -2.20
N ARG A 154 -7.00 0.27 -2.12
CA ARG A 154 -6.37 -1.06 -1.97
C ARG A 154 -6.79 -1.78 -0.69
N LEU A 155 -6.99 -1.04 0.39
CA LEU A 155 -7.48 -1.58 1.66
C LEU A 155 -8.92 -2.07 1.53
N VAL A 156 -9.79 -1.34 0.82
CA VAL A 156 -11.14 -1.79 0.47
C VAL A 156 -11.08 -3.08 -0.34
N ASP A 157 -10.23 -3.17 -1.36
CA ASP A 157 -10.05 -4.38 -2.17
C ASP A 157 -9.56 -5.58 -1.33
N ALA A 158 -8.65 -5.34 -0.37
CA ALA A 158 -8.15 -6.37 0.52
C ALA A 158 -9.23 -6.86 1.51
N ILE A 159 -10.01 -5.96 2.09
CA ILE A 159 -11.10 -6.31 3.03
C ILE A 159 -12.23 -7.02 2.28
N THR A 160 -12.59 -6.57 1.08
CA THR A 160 -13.60 -7.23 0.24
C THR A 160 -13.13 -8.61 -0.21
N SER A 161 -11.83 -8.79 -0.49
CA SER A 161 -11.26 -10.12 -0.74
C SER A 161 -11.42 -11.04 0.47
N LYS A 162 -11.11 -10.57 1.69
CA LYS A 162 -11.37 -11.34 2.93
C LYS A 162 -12.86 -11.65 3.12
N ALA A 163 -13.74 -10.67 2.89
CA ALA A 163 -15.19 -10.88 2.96
C ALA A 163 -15.65 -11.96 1.96
N SER A 164 -15.10 -11.98 0.74
CA SER A 164 -15.40 -12.99 -0.27
C SER A 164 -14.91 -14.40 0.10
N LYS A 165 -13.76 -14.50 0.79
CA LYS A 165 -13.28 -15.76 1.37
C LYS A 165 -14.24 -16.27 2.43
N CYS A 166 -14.61 -15.43 3.40
CA CYS A 166 -15.59 -15.80 4.43
C CYS A 166 -16.96 -16.16 3.83
N ALA A 167 -17.40 -15.48 2.77
CA ALA A 167 -18.62 -15.84 2.06
C ALA A 167 -18.48 -17.23 1.42
N SER A 168 -17.34 -17.53 0.80
CA SER A 168 -17.05 -18.85 0.22
C SER A 168 -17.04 -19.95 1.28
N ASP A 169 -16.45 -19.68 2.44
CA ASP A 169 -16.42 -20.60 3.59
C ASP A 169 -17.84 -20.84 4.14
N LEU A 170 -18.69 -19.82 4.17
CA LEU A 170 -20.11 -19.96 4.52
C LEU A 170 -20.86 -20.87 3.54
N PHE A 171 -20.60 -20.75 2.23
CA PHE A 171 -21.18 -21.63 1.22
C PHE A 171 -20.67 -23.07 1.33
N GLN A 172 -19.39 -23.27 1.62
CA GLN A 172 -18.81 -24.61 1.85
C GLN A 172 -19.46 -25.26 3.08
N LEU A 173 -19.57 -24.51 4.19
CA LEU A 173 -20.15 -25.00 5.43
C LEU A 173 -21.64 -25.34 5.25
N ALA A 174 -22.40 -24.59 4.46
CA ALA A 174 -23.76 -25.00 4.09
C ALA A 174 -23.82 -26.25 3.22
N GLY A 175 -22.85 -26.46 2.32
CA GLY A 175 -22.71 -27.71 1.59
C GLY A 175 -22.57 -28.90 2.53
N ASP A 176 -21.71 -28.78 3.54
CA ASP A 176 -21.47 -29.83 4.54
C ASP A 176 -22.73 -30.17 5.35
N TYR A 177 -23.59 -29.18 5.62
CA TYR A 177 -24.83 -29.36 6.38
C TYR A 177 -26.10 -29.48 5.52
N ASN A 178 -25.99 -29.61 4.18
CA ASN A 178 -27.13 -29.67 3.23
C ASN A 178 -28.13 -28.50 3.35
N ILE A 179 -27.63 -27.31 3.65
CA ILE A 179 -28.45 -26.10 3.79
C ILE A 179 -28.69 -25.48 2.40
N PRO A 180 -29.92 -25.06 2.05
CA PRO A 180 -30.18 -24.39 0.77
C PRO A 180 -29.41 -23.07 0.62
N THR A 181 -28.76 -22.89 -0.53
CA THR A 181 -27.95 -21.68 -0.84
C THR A 181 -28.74 -20.37 -0.76
N GLN A 182 -30.05 -20.42 -1.01
CA GLN A 182 -30.97 -19.27 -0.91
C GLN A 182 -30.99 -18.63 0.48
N HIS A 183 -30.84 -19.43 1.55
CA HIS A 183 -30.80 -18.89 2.91
C HIS A 183 -29.50 -18.11 3.16
N ILE A 184 -28.37 -18.57 2.60
CA ILE A 184 -27.10 -17.84 2.69
C ILE A 184 -27.14 -16.55 1.86
N GLU A 185 -27.68 -16.60 0.64
CA GLU A 185 -27.83 -15.40 -0.19
C GLU A 185 -28.67 -14.34 0.51
N ARG A 186 -29.75 -14.75 1.17
CA ARG A 186 -30.60 -13.86 1.95
C ARG A 186 -29.90 -13.31 3.20
N LEU A 187 -29.14 -14.15 3.92
CA LEU A 187 -28.34 -13.70 5.06
C LEU A 187 -27.28 -12.69 4.65
N THR A 188 -26.54 -12.97 3.57
CA THR A 188 -25.52 -12.04 3.05
C THR A 188 -26.14 -10.74 2.55
N GLU A 189 -27.33 -10.76 1.95
CA GLU A 189 -28.07 -9.54 1.58
C GLU A 189 -28.49 -8.70 2.80
N LEU A 190 -29.05 -9.34 3.83
CA LEU A 190 -29.43 -8.67 5.08
C LEU A 190 -28.22 -8.08 5.80
N VAL A 191 -27.10 -8.81 5.75
CA VAL A 191 -25.82 -8.35 6.26
C VAL A 191 -25.34 -7.11 5.51
N ASN A 192 -25.37 -7.13 4.19
CA ASN A 192 -24.89 -5.98 3.40
C ASN A 192 -25.77 -4.73 3.59
N LYS A 193 -27.04 -4.91 4.00
CA LYS A 193 -27.96 -3.81 4.36
C LYS A 193 -27.77 -3.27 5.78
N GLY A 194 -26.82 -3.80 6.55
CA GLY A 194 -26.53 -3.34 7.91
C GLY A 194 -27.51 -3.85 8.99
N VAL A 195 -28.35 -4.85 8.67
CA VAL A 195 -29.29 -5.42 9.63
C VAL A 195 -28.57 -6.49 10.46
N HIS A 196 -27.82 -6.08 11.48
CA HIS A 196 -26.87 -6.94 12.19
C HIS A 196 -26.96 -6.99 13.70
N GLU A 197 -27.89 -6.26 14.33
CA GLU A 197 -27.89 -6.08 15.78
C GLU A 197 -27.93 -7.39 16.58
N ASN A 198 -28.41 -8.49 15.97
CA ASN A 198 -28.32 -9.82 16.56
C ASN A 198 -28.18 -10.95 15.51
N ILE A 199 -26.94 -11.25 15.13
CA ILE A 199 -26.60 -12.31 14.15
C ILE A 199 -27.14 -13.68 14.57
N SER A 200 -27.15 -13.98 15.88
CA SER A 200 -27.73 -15.23 16.38
C SER A 200 -29.24 -15.32 16.16
N MET A 201 -29.97 -14.20 16.25
CA MET A 201 -31.39 -14.19 15.90
C MET A 201 -31.62 -14.30 14.39
N LEU A 202 -30.78 -13.66 13.56
CA LEU A 202 -30.84 -13.80 12.09
C LEU A 202 -30.69 -15.25 11.64
N ILE A 203 -29.72 -15.95 12.24
CA ILE A 203 -29.50 -17.39 12.02
C ILE A 203 -30.70 -18.21 12.48
N GLN A 204 -31.26 -17.92 13.67
CA GLN A 204 -32.47 -18.59 14.16
C GLN A 204 -33.69 -18.33 13.25
N THR A 205 -33.83 -17.14 12.68
CA THR A 205 -34.95 -16.81 11.79
C THR A 205 -34.84 -17.48 10.43
N GLU A 206 -33.64 -17.61 9.87
CA GLU A 206 -33.44 -18.19 8.54
C GLU A 206 -33.33 -19.72 8.55
N PHE A 207 -32.72 -20.29 9.59
CA PHE A 207 -32.49 -21.75 9.67
C PHE A 207 -33.40 -22.49 10.67
N GLY A 208 -34.03 -21.80 11.62
CA GLY A 208 -34.86 -22.43 12.64
C GLY A 208 -34.11 -23.53 13.43
N ASN A 209 -34.78 -24.65 13.72
CA ASN A 209 -34.20 -25.81 14.43
C ASN A 209 -33.50 -26.81 13.49
N GLN A 210 -33.21 -26.44 12.24
CA GLN A 210 -32.64 -27.37 11.24
C GLN A 210 -31.14 -27.63 11.42
N ILE A 211 -30.50 -26.89 12.32
CA ILE A 211 -29.04 -26.85 12.51
C ILE A 211 -28.71 -27.34 13.93
N THR A 212 -27.60 -28.08 14.07
CA THR A 212 -27.09 -28.50 15.39
C THR A 212 -26.49 -27.29 16.13
N PRO A 213 -26.45 -27.27 17.47
CA PRO A 213 -25.88 -26.13 18.20
C PRO A 213 -24.41 -25.85 17.83
N GLU A 214 -23.61 -26.89 17.53
CA GLU A 214 -22.21 -26.75 17.10
C GLU A 214 -22.08 -26.09 15.71
N SER A 215 -22.95 -26.44 14.77
CA SER A 215 -22.95 -25.82 13.44
C SER A 215 -23.49 -24.40 13.49
N GLN A 216 -24.45 -24.13 14.39
CA GLN A 216 -24.93 -22.78 14.66
C GLN A 216 -23.82 -21.86 15.19
N GLU A 217 -22.95 -22.37 16.07
CA GLU A 217 -21.81 -21.62 16.58
C GLU A 217 -20.82 -21.27 15.45
N SER A 218 -20.45 -22.25 14.62
CA SER A 218 -19.59 -22.04 13.45
C SER A 218 -20.15 -21.02 12.46
N PHE A 219 -21.45 -21.10 12.13
CA PHE A 219 -22.13 -20.10 11.29
C PHE A 219 -22.14 -18.72 11.94
N THR A 220 -22.34 -18.65 13.26
CA THR A 220 -22.36 -17.37 13.98
C THR A 220 -20.98 -16.70 13.93
N VAL A 221 -19.90 -17.45 14.13
CA VAL A 221 -18.52 -16.92 14.07
C VAL A 221 -18.20 -16.39 12.66
N LEU A 222 -18.51 -17.17 11.62
CA LEU A 222 -18.24 -16.77 10.23
C LEU A 222 -19.12 -15.59 9.80
N LEU A 223 -20.41 -15.58 10.13
CA LEU A 223 -21.31 -14.46 9.82
C LEU A 223 -20.94 -13.20 10.58
N THR A 224 -20.49 -13.31 11.84
CA THR A 224 -19.98 -12.16 12.61
C THR A 224 -18.74 -11.57 11.96
N SER A 225 -17.84 -12.43 11.49
CA SER A 225 -16.64 -11.99 10.77
C SER A 225 -17.01 -11.32 9.45
N TYR A 226 -17.90 -11.93 8.65
CA TYR A 226 -18.41 -11.37 7.40
C TYR A 226 -19.13 -10.02 7.60
N ALA A 227 -20.00 -9.92 8.61
CA ALA A 227 -20.68 -8.70 9.00
C ALA A 227 -19.69 -7.57 9.36
N GLY A 228 -18.65 -7.92 10.12
CA GLY A 228 -17.56 -7.00 10.46
C GLY A 228 -16.85 -6.46 9.21
N TYR A 229 -16.52 -7.32 8.25
CA TYR A 229 -15.89 -6.90 6.99
C TYR A 229 -16.81 -6.03 6.12
N ALA A 230 -18.10 -6.38 6.03
CA ALA A 230 -19.08 -5.59 5.28
C ALA A 230 -19.24 -4.18 5.87
N ALA A 231 -19.35 -4.07 7.20
CA ALA A 231 -19.44 -2.78 7.89
C ALA A 231 -18.16 -1.93 7.71
N LYS A 232 -16.98 -2.54 7.84
CA LYS A 232 -15.70 -1.86 7.58
C LYS A 232 -15.60 -1.36 6.14
N THR A 233 -16.04 -2.16 5.17
CA THR A 233 -16.05 -1.78 3.74
C THR A 233 -16.94 -0.57 3.51
N LEU A 234 -18.16 -0.56 4.04
CA LEU A 234 -19.09 0.57 3.90
C LEU A 234 -18.51 1.84 4.53
N ASN A 235 -17.93 1.74 5.73
CA ASN A 235 -17.27 2.88 6.38
C ASN A 235 -16.12 3.44 5.53
N LEU A 236 -15.26 2.56 4.98
CA LEU A 236 -14.17 2.97 4.10
C LEU A 236 -14.68 3.61 2.82
N LEU A 237 -15.78 3.15 2.23
CA LEU A 237 -16.34 3.78 1.03
C LEU A 237 -16.94 5.17 1.32
N ALA A 238 -17.53 5.34 2.51
CA ALA A 238 -18.27 6.55 2.86
C ALA A 238 -17.36 7.74 3.20
N THR A 239 -16.22 7.54 3.86
CA THR A 239 -15.41 8.64 4.43
C THR A 239 -13.94 8.60 4.05
N PHE A 240 -13.29 9.76 3.93
CA PHE A 240 -11.83 9.84 3.81
C PHE A 240 -11.19 9.76 5.20
N PHE A 241 -10.29 8.80 5.41
CA PHE A 241 -9.61 8.58 6.69
C PHE A 241 -8.18 9.14 6.66
N SER A 242 -7.65 9.47 7.85
CA SER A 242 -6.23 9.75 7.96
C SER A 242 -5.41 8.45 7.90
N LEU A 243 -4.11 8.58 7.62
CA LEU A 243 -3.21 7.42 7.57
C LEU A 243 -3.15 6.68 8.93
N GLU A 244 -3.24 7.42 10.04
CA GLU A 244 -3.25 6.85 11.39
C GLU A 244 -4.54 6.06 11.67
N ASP A 245 -5.70 6.61 11.28
CA ASP A 245 -6.99 5.93 11.44
C ASP A 245 -7.03 4.64 10.59
N LEU A 246 -6.57 4.73 9.33
CA LEU A 246 -6.46 3.56 8.46
C LEU A 246 -5.55 2.48 9.07
N TYR A 247 -4.48 2.87 9.77
CA TYR A 247 -3.53 1.93 10.34
C TYR A 247 -4.12 1.26 11.58
N ASN A 248 -4.63 2.05 12.53
CA ASN A 248 -5.08 1.57 13.83
C ASN A 248 -6.44 0.85 13.78
N ASP A 249 -7.37 1.33 12.96
CA ASP A 249 -8.76 0.83 12.96
C ASP A 249 -8.98 -0.28 11.92
N PHE A 250 -8.14 -0.35 10.89
CA PHE A 250 -8.35 -1.25 9.76
C PHE A 250 -7.14 -2.14 9.48
N ALA A 251 -5.98 -1.61 9.09
CA ALA A 251 -4.87 -2.42 8.59
C ALA A 251 -4.25 -3.32 9.66
N ARG A 252 -3.94 -2.76 10.84
CA ARG A 252 -3.29 -3.50 11.94
C ARG A 252 -4.21 -4.56 12.58
N PRO A 253 -5.49 -4.28 12.93
CA PRO A 253 -6.39 -5.30 13.46
C PRO A 253 -6.61 -6.47 12.49
N GLU A 254 -6.51 -6.19 11.19
CA GLU A 254 -6.66 -7.18 10.14
C GLU A 254 -5.36 -7.88 9.76
N CYS A 255 -4.26 -7.65 10.48
CA CYS A 255 -2.95 -8.24 10.22
C CYS A 255 -2.49 -8.03 8.76
N MET A 256 -2.86 -6.91 8.13
CA MET A 256 -2.47 -6.59 6.75
C MET A 256 -1.06 -6.00 6.72
N TRP A 257 -0.08 -6.79 7.17
CA TRP A 257 1.29 -6.34 7.43
C TRP A 257 1.98 -5.67 6.22
N PRO A 258 1.83 -6.16 4.97
CA PRO A 258 2.36 -5.48 3.79
C PRO A 258 1.85 -4.03 3.66
N LEU A 259 0.54 -3.83 3.83
CA LEU A 259 -0.07 -2.50 3.78
C LEU A 259 0.38 -1.65 4.98
N CYS A 260 0.49 -2.23 6.18
CA CYS A 260 1.02 -1.54 7.34
C CYS A 260 2.44 -0.98 7.11
N LEU A 261 3.35 -1.77 6.52
CA LEU A 261 4.70 -1.32 6.18
C LEU A 261 4.68 -0.17 5.18
N GLU A 262 3.82 -0.25 4.17
CA GLU A 262 3.68 0.82 3.19
C GLU A 262 3.17 2.13 3.81
N MET A 263 2.25 2.04 4.77
CA MET A 263 1.76 3.19 5.52
C MET A 263 2.84 3.80 6.41
N LEU A 264 3.66 2.97 7.07
CA LEU A 264 4.81 3.44 7.86
C LEU A 264 5.86 4.13 6.97
N HIS A 265 6.11 3.60 5.76
CA HIS A 265 6.98 4.22 4.78
C HIS A 265 6.45 5.59 4.33
N LEU A 266 5.17 5.67 3.98
CA LEU A 266 4.51 6.92 3.58
C LEU A 266 4.54 7.97 4.70
N ALA A 267 4.35 7.54 5.95
CA ALA A 267 4.43 8.39 7.13
C ALA A 267 5.86 8.86 7.46
N GLN A 268 6.88 8.35 6.75
CA GLN A 268 8.30 8.53 7.07
C GLN A 268 8.61 8.15 8.52
N PHE A 269 7.99 7.07 8.99
CA PHE A 269 8.12 6.61 10.36
C PHE A 269 9.56 6.17 10.64
N SER A 270 10.12 6.60 11.78
CA SER A 270 11.55 6.47 12.06
C SER A 270 11.92 5.34 13.02
N ASP A 271 10.94 4.69 13.67
CA ASP A 271 11.22 3.59 14.59
C ASP A 271 11.56 2.31 13.82
N VAL A 272 12.87 2.04 13.74
CA VAL A 272 13.42 0.89 13.04
C VAL A 272 12.98 -0.43 13.66
N GLN A 273 12.82 -0.49 15.00
CA GLN A 273 12.42 -1.74 15.65
C GLN A 273 10.98 -2.10 15.29
N MET A 274 10.08 -1.11 15.32
CA MET A 274 8.69 -1.33 14.90
C MET A 274 8.61 -1.79 13.45
N ILE A 275 9.42 -1.21 12.54
CA ILE A 275 9.47 -1.65 11.14
C ILE A 275 9.98 -3.08 11.01
N ILE A 276 11.04 -3.43 11.75
CA ILE A 276 11.57 -4.80 11.82
C ILE A 276 10.50 -5.79 12.28
N ASP A 277 9.75 -5.46 13.34
CA ASP A 277 8.70 -6.33 13.87
C ASP A 277 7.59 -6.56 12.83
N HIS A 278 7.23 -5.53 12.05
CA HIS A 278 6.24 -5.67 10.97
C HIS A 278 6.76 -6.50 9.80
N TRP A 279 8.05 -6.41 9.47
CA TRP A 279 8.68 -7.30 8.51
C TRP A 279 8.68 -8.74 8.97
N ASP A 280 8.99 -9.01 10.24
CA ASP A 280 8.88 -10.35 10.81
C ASP A 280 7.44 -10.86 10.68
N MET A 281 6.43 -10.05 10.99
CA MET A 281 5.03 -10.43 10.81
C MET A 281 4.65 -10.70 9.34
N CYS A 282 5.19 -9.93 8.38
CA CYS A 282 5.00 -10.21 6.94
C CYS A 282 5.57 -11.58 6.55
N LEU A 283 6.78 -11.88 7.00
CA LEU A 283 7.45 -13.15 6.73
C LEU A 283 6.70 -14.32 7.37
N PHE A 284 6.25 -14.15 8.63
CA PHE A 284 5.42 -15.15 9.30
C PHE A 284 4.12 -15.42 8.53
N SER A 285 3.40 -14.38 8.11
CA SER A 285 2.15 -14.53 7.32
C SER A 285 2.42 -15.29 6.03
N ALA A 286 3.45 -14.90 5.28
CA ALA A 286 3.83 -15.53 4.01
C ALA A 286 4.20 -17.02 4.18
N ILE A 287 4.89 -17.36 5.27
CA ILE A 287 5.23 -18.75 5.60
C ILE A 287 3.97 -19.53 6.01
N SER A 288 3.12 -18.95 6.85
CA SER A 288 1.90 -19.62 7.33
C SER A 288 0.87 -19.90 6.24
N GLU A 289 0.84 -19.07 5.20
CA GLU A 289 -0.05 -19.23 4.04
C GLU A 289 0.58 -20.10 2.93
N SER A 290 1.87 -20.46 3.07
CA SER A 290 2.57 -21.27 2.07
C SER A 290 2.20 -22.75 2.15
N VAL A 291 2.31 -23.44 1.01
CA VAL A 291 2.22 -24.90 0.95
C VAL A 291 3.50 -25.53 1.52
N ASP A 292 3.39 -26.70 2.14
CA ASP A 292 4.52 -27.45 2.69
C ASP A 292 5.72 -27.49 1.72
N GLY A 293 6.89 -27.06 2.22
CA GLY A 293 8.14 -27.01 1.45
C GLY A 293 8.33 -25.77 0.55
N GLN A 294 7.37 -24.83 0.51
CA GLN A 294 7.48 -23.57 -0.25
C GLN A 294 7.66 -22.33 0.64
N SER A 295 7.92 -22.51 1.93
CA SER A 295 8.01 -21.40 2.88
C SER A 295 9.12 -20.41 2.56
N LEU A 296 10.30 -20.90 2.13
CA LEU A 296 11.40 -20.01 1.71
C LEU A 296 11.06 -19.23 0.44
N SER A 297 10.41 -19.86 -0.55
CA SER A 297 10.06 -19.19 -1.80
C SER A 297 8.94 -18.16 -1.60
N ALA A 298 7.99 -18.44 -0.71
CA ALA A 298 6.97 -17.49 -0.27
C ALA A 298 7.60 -16.27 0.44
N ALA A 299 8.51 -16.51 1.39
CA ALA A 299 9.24 -15.45 2.08
C ALA A 299 10.09 -14.60 1.12
N CYS A 300 10.83 -15.22 0.19
CA CYS A 300 11.60 -14.50 -0.82
C CYS A 300 10.70 -13.68 -1.77
N THR A 301 9.52 -14.22 -2.12
CA THR A 301 8.54 -13.50 -2.95
C THR A 301 8.02 -12.25 -2.22
N ALA A 302 7.66 -12.38 -0.94
CA ALA A 302 7.23 -11.25 -0.13
C ALA A 302 8.32 -10.16 -0.04
N VAL A 303 9.57 -10.54 0.23
CA VAL A 303 10.71 -9.61 0.28
C VAL A 303 10.96 -8.95 -1.07
N ARG A 304 10.86 -9.70 -2.18
CA ARG A 304 11.05 -9.15 -3.52
C ARG A 304 9.99 -8.11 -3.86
N ASP A 305 8.72 -8.43 -3.61
CA ASP A 305 7.60 -7.60 -4.05
C ASP A 305 7.51 -6.33 -3.21
N LEU A 306 7.69 -6.43 -1.89
CA LEU A 306 7.81 -5.26 -1.00
C LEU A 306 9.12 -4.49 -1.19
N GLY A 307 10.21 -5.20 -1.48
CA GLY A 307 11.53 -4.60 -1.70
C GLY A 307 11.55 -3.62 -2.87
N LYS A 308 10.81 -3.91 -3.95
CA LYS A 308 10.65 -3.00 -5.10
C LYS A 308 9.99 -1.66 -4.73
N VAL A 309 9.20 -1.63 -3.65
CA VAL A 309 8.51 -0.43 -3.17
C VAL A 309 9.40 0.37 -2.22
N PHE A 310 10.13 -0.32 -1.32
CA PHE A 310 10.85 0.34 -0.22
C PHE A 310 12.33 0.63 -0.49
N TYR A 311 12.98 -0.13 -1.37
CA TYR A 311 14.37 0.11 -1.72
C TYR A 311 14.50 1.43 -2.52
N PRO A 312 15.49 2.30 -2.24
CA PRO A 312 16.70 2.09 -1.44
C PRO A 312 16.65 2.62 0.00
N ASN A 313 15.48 2.85 0.60
CA ASN A 313 15.38 3.40 1.95
C ASN A 313 15.76 2.37 3.02
N ASP A 314 16.88 2.59 3.72
CA ASP A 314 17.40 1.69 4.76
C ASP A 314 16.50 1.55 5.99
N VAL A 315 15.67 2.56 6.27
CA VAL A 315 14.74 2.51 7.40
C VAL A 315 13.55 1.61 7.07
N SER A 316 12.96 1.79 5.89
CA SER A 316 11.80 1.01 5.44
C SER A 316 12.17 -0.39 4.93
N PHE A 317 13.39 -0.56 4.43
CA PHE A 317 13.94 -1.83 3.96
C PHE A 317 15.20 -2.18 4.78
N PRO A 318 15.05 -2.77 5.97
CA PRO A 318 16.16 -3.15 6.84
C PRO A 318 16.88 -4.38 6.29
N MET A 319 17.70 -4.18 5.24
CA MET A 319 18.32 -5.24 4.45
C MET A 319 19.09 -6.25 5.30
N GLN A 320 19.85 -5.78 6.30
CA GLN A 320 20.62 -6.67 7.18
C GLN A 320 19.73 -7.64 7.96
N HIS A 321 18.57 -7.17 8.43
CA HIS A 321 17.61 -8.00 9.15
C HIS A 321 16.93 -9.01 8.21
N LEU A 322 16.50 -8.54 7.03
CA LEU A 322 15.82 -9.39 6.04
C LEU A 322 16.72 -10.51 5.52
N VAL A 323 17.99 -10.20 5.22
CA VAL A 323 18.98 -11.23 4.82
C VAL A 323 19.14 -12.26 5.93
N GLN A 324 19.30 -11.81 7.18
CA GLN A 324 19.45 -12.71 8.31
C GLN A 324 18.22 -13.63 8.45
N ARG A 325 17.00 -13.10 8.38
CA ARG A 325 15.76 -13.88 8.48
C ARG A 325 15.59 -14.90 7.36
N LEU A 326 15.84 -14.53 6.11
CA LEU A 326 15.74 -15.45 4.97
C LEU A 326 16.71 -16.62 5.10
N GLU A 327 17.93 -16.35 5.58
CA GLU A 327 18.93 -17.39 5.80
C GLU A 327 18.60 -18.27 7.01
N GLU A 328 18.03 -17.69 8.09
CA GLU A 328 17.48 -18.44 9.23
C GLU A 328 16.30 -19.35 8.82
N ILE A 329 15.45 -18.90 7.88
CA ILE A 329 14.38 -19.72 7.29
C ILE A 329 14.95 -20.88 6.49
N ALA A 330 15.94 -20.60 5.62
CA ALA A 330 16.60 -21.64 4.84
C ALA A 330 17.36 -22.66 5.72
N ALA A 331 17.86 -22.22 6.87
CA ALA A 331 18.49 -23.09 7.87
C ALA A 331 17.49 -23.86 8.76
N GLY A 332 16.18 -23.58 8.65
CA GLY A 332 15.14 -24.16 9.51
C GLY A 332 15.22 -23.69 10.97
N VAL A 333 15.89 -22.57 11.24
CA VAL A 333 16.06 -22.00 12.59
C VAL A 333 14.88 -21.10 12.96
N TRP A 334 14.26 -20.46 11.96
CA TRP A 334 13.14 -19.55 12.14
C TRP A 334 12.06 -19.84 11.11
N PRO A 335 10.78 -19.92 11.49
CA PRO A 335 10.23 -19.66 12.83
C PRO A 335 10.40 -20.81 13.83
N ALA A 336 10.74 -20.49 15.09
CA ALA A 336 11.15 -21.47 16.11
C ALA A 336 10.08 -22.52 16.50
N ASP A 337 8.81 -22.24 16.20
CA ASP A 337 7.66 -23.08 16.59
C ASP A 337 7.15 -24.01 15.48
N GLN A 338 7.71 -23.96 14.25
CA GLN A 338 7.32 -24.84 13.14
C GLN A 338 8.43 -25.86 12.86
N GLN A 339 8.36 -27.04 13.49
CA GLN A 339 9.35 -28.11 13.29
C GLN A 339 9.24 -28.86 11.94
N ASP A 340 8.20 -28.57 11.15
CA ASP A 340 7.92 -29.22 9.85
C ASP A 340 8.00 -28.26 8.66
N VAL A 341 8.82 -27.20 8.72
CA VAL A 341 9.12 -26.40 7.51
C VAL A 341 9.94 -27.27 6.58
N GLY A 342 9.28 -27.89 5.60
CA GLY A 342 9.88 -28.82 4.64
C GLY A 342 11.26 -28.35 4.19
N ALA A 343 12.30 -29.03 4.69
CA ALA A 343 13.67 -28.67 4.42
C ALA A 343 13.92 -28.79 2.91
N LEU A 344 14.01 -27.65 2.24
CA LEU A 344 14.55 -27.62 0.88
C LEU A 344 15.94 -28.23 0.91
N THR A 345 16.33 -28.89 -0.18
CA THR A 345 17.72 -29.30 -0.31
C THR A 345 18.60 -28.05 -0.22
N PRO A 346 19.71 -28.06 0.55
CA PRO A 346 20.52 -26.86 0.80
C PRO A 346 20.89 -26.12 -0.51
N SER A 347 21.12 -26.89 -1.59
CA SER A 347 21.53 -26.38 -2.90
C SER A 347 20.52 -25.43 -3.58
N GLU A 348 19.20 -25.63 -3.41
CA GLU A 348 18.19 -24.77 -4.06
C GLU A 348 17.96 -23.47 -3.29
N ALA A 349 18.12 -23.52 -1.96
CA ALA A 349 18.00 -22.36 -1.08
C ALA A 349 19.16 -21.36 -1.27
N HIS A 350 20.38 -21.87 -1.49
CA HIS A 350 21.59 -21.04 -1.64
C HIS A 350 21.57 -20.12 -2.85
N ASP A 351 20.86 -20.49 -3.91
CA ASP A 351 20.73 -19.67 -5.11
C ASP A 351 19.57 -18.67 -5.01
N LEU A 352 18.47 -19.05 -4.36
CA LEU A 352 17.23 -18.31 -4.38
C LEU A 352 17.33 -16.98 -3.62
N ILE A 353 17.90 -17.00 -2.41
CA ILE A 353 18.03 -15.81 -1.54
C ILE A 353 18.88 -14.72 -2.22
N PRO A 354 20.14 -14.97 -2.63
CA PRO A 354 20.95 -13.93 -3.26
C PRO A 354 20.36 -13.46 -4.59
N LYS A 355 19.78 -14.33 -5.42
CA LYS A 355 19.13 -13.92 -6.69
C LYS A 355 17.96 -12.97 -6.44
N THR A 356 17.08 -13.30 -5.50
CA THR A 356 15.91 -12.45 -5.18
C THR A 356 16.30 -11.09 -4.63
N LEU A 357 17.34 -11.03 -3.79
CA LEU A 357 17.86 -9.77 -3.26
C LEU A 357 18.59 -8.94 -4.32
N LEU A 358 19.32 -9.57 -5.23
CA LEU A 358 19.96 -8.89 -6.36
C LEU A 358 18.92 -8.31 -7.33
N GLU A 359 17.80 -9.00 -7.56
CA GLU A 359 16.66 -8.46 -8.34
C GLU A 359 16.09 -7.18 -7.73
N VAL A 360 16.10 -7.05 -6.40
CA VAL A 360 15.61 -5.84 -5.69
C VAL A 360 16.67 -4.73 -5.69
N CYS A 361 17.90 -5.06 -5.31
CA CYS A 361 18.94 -4.05 -5.05
C CYS A 361 19.59 -3.53 -6.33
N GLY A 362 19.64 -4.36 -7.38
CA GLY A 362 20.29 -4.08 -8.67
C GLY A 362 21.81 -3.95 -8.63
N ALA A 363 22.44 -3.87 -7.44
CA ALA A 363 23.88 -3.72 -7.27
C ALA A 363 24.43 -4.73 -6.26
N SER A 364 25.44 -5.50 -6.68
CA SER A 364 26.09 -6.54 -5.87
C SER A 364 26.87 -6.02 -4.65
N GLU A 365 27.36 -4.78 -4.68
CA GLU A 365 28.22 -4.21 -3.64
C GLU A 365 27.54 -4.09 -2.27
N ARG A 366 26.28 -3.63 -2.25
CA ARG A 366 25.53 -3.40 -1.02
C ARG A 366 25.18 -4.70 -0.31
N LEU A 367 24.77 -5.71 -1.09
CA LEU A 367 24.47 -7.04 -0.58
C LEU A 367 25.73 -7.72 -0.02
N ARG A 368 26.87 -7.58 -0.71
CA ARG A 368 28.18 -8.04 -0.19
C ARG A 368 28.52 -7.41 1.16
N TYR A 369 28.36 -6.09 1.29
CA TYR A 369 28.62 -5.41 2.56
C TYR A 369 27.74 -5.96 3.70
N VAL A 370 26.46 -6.23 3.43
CA VAL A 370 25.56 -6.86 4.41
C VAL A 370 26.06 -8.24 4.81
N TYR A 371 26.42 -9.11 3.87
CA TYR A 371 26.97 -10.42 4.20
C TYR A 371 28.31 -10.34 4.97
N ASP A 372 29.21 -9.42 4.61
CA ASP A 372 30.45 -9.18 5.37
C ASP A 372 30.15 -8.83 6.84
N THR A 373 29.18 -7.93 7.08
CA THR A 373 28.79 -7.57 8.45
C THR A 373 28.13 -8.72 9.21
N LEU A 374 27.35 -9.58 8.55
CA LEU A 374 26.72 -10.74 9.17
C LEU A 374 27.76 -11.81 9.54
N ILE A 375 28.74 -12.07 8.68
CA ILE A 375 29.83 -13.03 8.94
C ILE A 375 30.68 -12.60 10.14
N GLU A 376 30.89 -11.29 10.32
CA GLU A 376 31.70 -10.74 11.41
C GLU A 376 30.96 -10.71 12.78
N ARG A 377 29.64 -10.89 12.78
CA ARG A 377 28.85 -10.99 14.02
C ARG A 377 29.20 -12.24 14.81
N HIS A 378 29.38 -12.07 16.11
CA HIS A 378 29.85 -13.14 17.01
C HIS A 378 28.75 -14.14 17.35
N THR A 379 27.49 -13.77 17.13
CA THR A 379 26.28 -14.56 17.46
C THR A 379 25.93 -15.62 16.42
N THR A 380 26.59 -15.63 15.26
CA THR A 380 26.28 -16.55 14.16
C THR A 380 26.92 -17.92 14.40
N THR A 381 26.16 -18.98 14.24
CA THR A 381 26.68 -20.36 14.26
C THR A 381 27.56 -20.63 13.04
N ASP A 382 28.49 -21.59 13.13
CA ASP A 382 29.38 -21.92 12.01
C ASP A 382 28.61 -22.45 10.79
N VAL A 383 27.46 -23.08 11.01
CA VAL A 383 26.53 -23.52 9.95
C VAL A 383 25.98 -22.32 9.18
N LEU A 384 25.49 -21.29 9.87
CA LEU A 384 25.01 -20.07 9.23
C LEU A 384 26.14 -19.30 8.55
N ARG A 385 27.35 -19.28 9.12
CA ARG A 385 28.53 -18.66 8.48
C ARG A 385 28.87 -19.33 7.15
N LEU A 386 28.85 -20.65 7.08
CA LEU A 386 29.06 -21.40 5.84
C LEU A 386 27.97 -21.09 4.82
N GLN A 387 26.71 -21.00 5.26
CA GLN A 387 25.59 -20.63 4.40
C GLN A 387 25.72 -19.21 3.84
N TYR A 388 26.09 -18.22 4.65
CA TYR A 388 26.36 -16.86 4.18
C TYR A 388 27.48 -16.83 3.13
N LEU A 389 28.53 -17.63 3.30
CA LEU A 389 29.62 -17.71 2.32
C LEU A 389 29.14 -18.36 1.00
N ARG A 390 28.24 -19.35 1.06
CA ARG A 390 27.62 -19.95 -0.14
C ARG A 390 26.78 -18.92 -0.90
N SER A 391 25.89 -18.21 -0.21
CA SER A 391 25.08 -17.14 -0.81
C SER A 391 25.96 -16.02 -1.38
N LEU A 392 27.08 -15.70 -0.71
CA LEU A 392 28.05 -14.71 -1.18
C LEU A 392 28.76 -15.15 -2.48
N ALA A 393 29.04 -16.45 -2.67
CA ALA A 393 29.61 -16.95 -3.91
C ALA A 393 28.71 -16.62 -5.12
N VAL A 394 27.39 -16.78 -4.98
CA VAL A 394 26.40 -16.41 -5.99
C VAL A 394 26.40 -14.89 -6.26
N VAL A 395 26.55 -14.08 -5.21
CA VAL A 395 26.68 -12.61 -5.36
C VAL A 395 27.93 -12.23 -6.14
N LEU A 396 29.06 -12.90 -5.92
CA LEU A 396 30.29 -12.66 -6.67
C LEU A 396 30.18 -13.13 -8.13
N GLU A 397 29.45 -14.21 -8.39
CA GLU A 397 29.14 -14.62 -9.77
C GLU A 397 28.33 -13.55 -10.51
N HIS A 398 27.35 -12.93 -9.84
CA HIS A 398 26.60 -11.82 -10.41
C HIS A 398 27.49 -10.59 -10.64
N ALA A 399 28.32 -10.22 -9.67
CA ALA A 399 29.29 -9.13 -9.81
C ALA A 399 30.25 -9.36 -11.00
N LYS A 400 30.66 -10.62 -11.24
CA LYS A 400 31.42 -11.01 -12.42
C LYS A 400 30.66 -10.75 -13.72
N LEU A 401 29.35 -10.98 -13.77
CA LEU A 401 28.52 -10.66 -14.93
C LEU A 401 28.36 -9.15 -15.13
N GLU A 402 28.19 -8.37 -14.06
CA GLU A 402 28.13 -6.89 -14.10
C GLU A 402 29.41 -6.28 -14.70
N ILE A 403 30.58 -6.83 -14.37
CA ILE A 403 31.85 -6.39 -14.96
C ILE A 403 31.90 -6.71 -16.46
N LYS A 404 31.44 -7.90 -16.88
CA LYS A 404 31.40 -8.28 -18.31
C LYS A 404 30.51 -7.36 -19.14
N SER A 405 29.42 -6.85 -18.59
CA SER A 405 28.48 -5.97 -19.29
C SER A 405 28.92 -4.51 -19.35
N GLY A 406 30.13 -4.18 -18.87
CA GLY A 406 30.70 -2.83 -18.93
C GLY A 406 30.84 -2.15 -17.56
N GLY A 407 30.72 -2.90 -16.45
CA GLY A 407 30.99 -2.41 -15.10
C GLY A 407 32.41 -1.86 -14.93
N ARG A 408 32.56 -0.81 -14.12
CA ARG A 408 33.84 -0.15 -13.85
C ARG A 408 34.86 -1.16 -13.31
N SER A 409 36.10 -1.09 -13.81
CA SER A 409 37.21 -2.02 -13.53
C SER A 409 37.45 -2.24 -12.02
N THR A 410 36.83 -3.29 -11.46
CA THR A 410 37.02 -3.79 -10.08
C THR A 410 37.43 -5.26 -10.06
N ALA A 411 37.90 -5.78 -11.19
CA ALA A 411 38.21 -7.19 -11.34
C ALA A 411 39.33 -7.64 -10.37
N GLY A 412 40.33 -6.79 -10.09
CA GLY A 412 41.36 -7.07 -9.08
C GLY A 412 40.80 -7.20 -7.66
N LEU A 413 39.84 -6.35 -7.29
CA LEU A 413 39.14 -6.42 -6.00
C LEU A 413 38.34 -7.72 -5.86
N LEU A 414 37.71 -8.22 -6.93
CA LEU A 414 37.02 -9.52 -6.89
C LEU A 414 37.96 -10.68 -6.53
N VAL A 415 39.20 -10.67 -7.03
CA VAL A 415 40.18 -11.72 -6.71
C VAL A 415 40.58 -11.68 -5.26
N GLU A 416 40.89 -10.49 -4.74
CA GLU A 416 41.22 -10.30 -3.33
C GLU A 416 40.06 -10.74 -2.42
N LEU A 417 38.83 -10.49 -2.84
CA LEU A 417 37.64 -10.94 -2.13
C LEU A 417 37.47 -12.47 -2.19
N CYS A 418 37.62 -13.11 -3.34
CA CYS A 418 37.62 -14.57 -3.45
C CYS A 418 38.69 -15.21 -2.55
N ASP A 419 39.87 -14.61 -2.47
CA ASP A 419 40.96 -15.08 -1.59
C ASP A 419 40.61 -14.88 -0.11
N LYS A 420 40.02 -13.73 0.26
CA LYS A 420 39.51 -13.46 1.61
C LYS A 420 38.44 -14.48 2.03
N TYR A 421 37.48 -14.78 1.17
CA TYR A 421 36.36 -15.66 1.50
C TYR A 421 36.74 -17.14 1.48
N SER A 422 37.63 -17.56 0.58
CA SER A 422 38.16 -18.93 0.57
C SER A 422 38.97 -19.24 1.83
N LEU A 423 39.81 -18.31 2.30
CA LEU A 423 40.52 -18.45 3.57
C LEU A 423 39.56 -18.55 4.76
N ARG A 424 38.49 -17.74 4.77
CA ARG A 424 37.44 -17.81 5.81
C ARG A 424 36.69 -19.15 5.76
N ALA A 425 36.34 -19.64 4.58
CA ALA A 425 35.69 -20.94 4.42
C ALA A 425 36.57 -22.09 4.95
N GLN A 426 37.87 -22.06 4.66
CA GLN A 426 38.85 -23.06 5.15
C GLN A 426 39.04 -23.02 6.67
N SER A 427 38.76 -21.88 7.32
CA SER A 427 38.83 -21.77 8.79
C SER A 427 37.61 -22.37 9.50
N LEU A 428 36.53 -22.66 8.77
CA LEU A 428 35.29 -23.22 9.30
C LEU A 428 35.26 -24.74 9.11
N ASN A 429 34.77 -25.47 10.10
CA ASN A 429 34.60 -26.92 10.02
C ASN A 429 33.22 -27.24 9.44
N GLY A 430 33.15 -27.86 8.27
CA GLY A 430 31.89 -28.25 7.64
C GLY A 430 32.04 -29.30 6.54
N VAL A 431 30.97 -30.06 6.31
CA VAL A 431 30.83 -30.91 5.13
C VAL A 431 30.57 -29.98 3.94
N ASP A 432 31.28 -30.16 2.82
CA ASP A 432 31.27 -29.32 1.60
C ASP A 432 32.08 -28.01 1.60
N VAL A 433 33.02 -27.80 2.52
CA VAL A 433 33.94 -26.64 2.43
C VAL A 433 34.78 -26.67 1.14
N GLN A 434 35.13 -27.87 0.65
CA GLN A 434 35.90 -28.03 -0.59
C GLN A 434 35.15 -27.59 -1.84
N ASP A 435 33.85 -27.88 -1.92
CA ASP A 435 33.00 -27.48 -3.05
C ASP A 435 32.81 -25.95 -3.08
N LEU A 436 32.71 -25.32 -1.90
CA LEU A 436 32.64 -23.87 -1.77
C LEU A 436 33.97 -23.18 -2.14
N VAL A 437 35.12 -23.77 -1.78
CA VAL A 437 36.42 -23.26 -2.23
C VAL A 437 36.53 -23.38 -3.75
N ALA A 438 36.08 -24.49 -4.34
CA ALA A 438 36.06 -24.68 -5.78
C ALA A 438 35.17 -23.65 -6.51
N SER A 439 34.01 -23.27 -5.94
CA SER A 439 33.17 -22.23 -6.54
C SER A 439 33.86 -20.86 -6.54
N PHE A 440 34.54 -20.49 -5.46
CA PHE A 440 35.36 -19.25 -5.45
C PHE A 440 36.52 -19.29 -6.45
N GLU A 441 37.16 -20.46 -6.65
CA GLU A 441 38.19 -20.64 -7.68
C GLU A 441 37.63 -20.51 -9.11
N GLN A 442 36.42 -21.01 -9.36
CA GLN A 442 35.73 -20.85 -10.65
C GLN A 442 35.41 -19.36 -10.93
N VAL A 443 35.01 -18.60 -9.92
CA VAL A 443 34.81 -17.15 -10.05
C VAL A 443 36.14 -16.47 -10.40
N LYS A 444 37.23 -16.83 -9.70
CA LYS A 444 38.59 -16.29 -9.87
C LYS A 444 39.21 -16.57 -11.25
N SER A 445 38.95 -17.73 -11.85
CA SER A 445 39.52 -18.17 -13.13
C SER A 445 39.25 -17.24 -14.34
N PHE A 446 38.35 -16.26 -14.20
CA PHE A 446 38.01 -15.29 -15.25
C PHE A 446 39.14 -14.29 -15.58
N HIS A 447 40.18 -14.18 -14.75
CA HIS A 447 41.32 -13.27 -14.98
C HIS A 447 42.39 -13.76 -15.96
N GLN A 448 42.20 -14.94 -16.58
CA GLN A 448 43.16 -15.46 -17.57
C GLN A 448 42.84 -15.10 -19.03
N PHE A 449 41.85 -14.24 -19.30
CA PHE A 449 41.54 -13.74 -20.65
C PHE A 449 41.53 -12.22 -20.75
#